data_AF-A0A7S1GBC5-F1
#
_entry.id   AF-A0A7S1GBC5-F1
#
_cell.length_a   1.000
_cell.length_b   1.000
_cell.length_c   1.000
_cell.angle_alpha   90.00
_cell.angle_beta   90.00
_cell.angle_gamma   90.00
#
_symmetry.space_group_name_H-M   'P 1'
#
loop_
_entity.id
_entity.type
_entity.pdbx_description
1 polymer ?
#
loop_
_entity_poly.entity_id
_entity_poly.type
_entity_poly.pdbx_seq_one_letter_code
_entity_poly.pdbx_strand_id
1 'polypeptide(L)'
;MAAFDTDKPNVVIDNGTGYTKIGYGGAMEPSFILPTAVATAEGTGGVGGRDAIADLDFYIGDEAISHSTTYGVNYPIRHGIVENWDNMERFWQRTFFKYLQCDPSEHVVLLTEPPLNTPENREYTAEIMFETFNVPGLYIAVQAVLALAASWIKRKPGERTLTGTVIDSGDGVTHVIPVAEGYVIGSRLPHVPIAG
;
A
#
# COMPACT_ATOMS: atom_id res chain seq x y z
N MET A 1 -13.31 -22.54 15.16
CA MET A 1 -12.98 -21.16 14.77
C MET A 1 -12.29 -20.55 15.97
N ALA A 2 -10.96 -20.38 15.92
CA ALA A 2 -10.23 -19.77 17.03
C ALA A 2 -10.69 -18.30 17.15
N ALA A 3 -10.93 -17.83 18.38
CA ALA A 3 -11.27 -16.43 18.61
C ALA A 3 -10.06 -15.58 18.23
N PHE A 4 -10.26 -14.60 17.34
CA PHE A 4 -9.23 -13.64 16.96
C PHE A 4 -8.89 -12.77 18.18
N ASP A 5 -7.59 -12.68 18.50
CA ASP A 5 -7.10 -11.82 19.58
C ASP A 5 -7.13 -10.36 19.12
N THR A 6 -8.11 -9.60 19.63
CA THR A 6 -8.29 -8.19 19.30
C THR A 6 -7.32 -7.26 20.05
N ASP A 7 -6.45 -7.77 20.92
CA ASP A 7 -5.52 -6.94 21.69
C ASP A 7 -4.31 -6.48 20.86
N LYS A 8 -4.05 -7.08 19.69
CA LYS A 8 -2.96 -6.64 18.81
C LYS A 8 -3.39 -5.46 17.92
N PRO A 9 -2.56 -4.40 17.82
CA PRO A 9 -2.90 -3.23 17.03
C PRO A 9 -2.98 -3.59 15.54
N ASN A 10 -3.95 -3.05 14.82
CA ASN A 10 -4.04 -3.27 13.38
C ASN A 10 -2.84 -2.63 12.65
N VAL A 11 -2.40 -3.23 11.55
CA VAL A 11 -1.39 -2.67 10.66
C VAL A 11 -2.08 -1.77 9.62
N VAL A 12 -1.48 -0.62 9.32
CA VAL A 12 -1.95 0.34 8.31
C VAL A 12 -0.85 0.53 7.28
N ILE A 13 -1.15 0.29 6.02
CA ILE A 13 -0.21 0.41 4.89
C ILE A 13 -0.88 1.26 3.81
N ASP A 14 -0.35 2.47 3.62
CA ASP A 14 -0.72 3.37 2.52
C ASP A 14 0.26 3.22 1.36
N ASN A 15 -0.16 2.49 0.31
CA ASN A 15 0.67 2.19 -0.85
C ASN A 15 0.61 3.37 -1.85
N GLY A 16 1.64 4.22 -1.85
CA GLY A 16 1.77 5.33 -2.80
C GLY A 16 2.68 4.98 -3.97
N THR A 17 2.52 5.66 -5.11
CA THR A 17 3.39 5.51 -6.28
C THR A 17 4.86 5.76 -5.95
N GLY A 18 5.16 6.90 -5.29
CA GLY A 18 6.53 7.26 -4.92
C GLY A 18 6.93 6.73 -3.54
N TYR A 19 6.03 6.82 -2.55
CA TYR A 19 6.31 6.46 -1.17
C TYR A 19 5.16 5.68 -0.52
N THR A 20 5.51 4.60 0.15
CA THR A 20 4.63 3.78 0.98
C THR A 20 4.80 4.14 2.45
N LYS A 21 3.68 4.39 3.14
CA LYS A 21 3.65 4.79 4.55
C LYS A 21 3.08 3.64 5.35
N ILE A 22 3.78 3.21 6.39
CA ILE A 22 3.45 1.99 7.14
C ILE A 22 3.47 2.27 8.64
N GLY A 23 2.56 1.66 9.39
CA GLY A 23 2.51 1.81 10.84
C GLY A 23 1.38 1.03 11.48
N TYR A 24 1.12 1.33 12.75
CA TYR A 24 0.07 0.70 13.54
C TYR A 24 -1.09 1.66 13.77
N GLY A 25 -2.31 1.12 13.78
CA GLY A 25 -3.53 1.89 14.08
C GLY A 25 -3.46 2.54 15.47
N GLY A 26 -4.03 3.74 15.58
CA GLY A 26 -4.00 4.55 16.80
C GLY A 26 -2.77 5.45 16.94
N ALA A 27 -1.71 5.25 16.13
CA ALA A 27 -0.60 6.19 16.05
C ALA A 27 -0.99 7.49 15.34
N MET A 28 -0.34 8.61 15.72
CA MET A 28 -0.57 9.93 15.10
C MET A 28 0.13 10.08 13.75
N GLU A 29 1.24 9.36 13.57
CA GLU A 29 2.09 9.40 12.38
C GLU A 29 2.47 7.96 11.98
N PRO A 30 2.78 7.70 10.69
CA PRO A 30 3.28 6.39 10.28
C PRO A 30 4.61 6.07 10.96
N SER A 31 4.84 4.80 11.27
CA SER A 31 6.11 4.33 11.84
C SER A 31 7.26 4.47 10.85
N PHE A 32 6.99 4.25 9.55
CA PHE A 32 7.98 4.40 8.48
C PHE A 32 7.34 4.99 7.22
N ILE A 33 8.16 5.70 6.46
CA ILE A 33 7.83 6.19 5.12
C ILE A 33 9.00 5.76 4.23
N LEU A 34 8.71 4.92 3.24
CA LEU A 34 9.71 4.27 2.40
C LEU A 34 9.44 4.61 0.93
N PRO A 35 10.47 4.82 0.10
CA PRO A 35 10.28 4.78 -1.35
C PRO A 35 9.60 3.47 -1.77
N THR A 36 8.58 3.52 -2.63
CA THR A 36 7.90 2.33 -3.15
C THR A 36 8.74 1.71 -4.27
N ALA A 37 9.94 1.27 -3.91
CA ALA A 37 10.94 0.74 -4.82
C ALA A 37 11.41 -0.64 -4.35
N VAL A 38 11.68 -1.51 -5.31
CA VAL A 38 12.22 -2.87 -5.10
C VAL A 38 13.44 -3.03 -6.01
N ALA A 39 14.58 -3.39 -5.43
CA ALA A 39 15.80 -3.68 -6.18
C ALA A 39 16.03 -5.19 -6.19
N THR A 40 16.06 -5.77 -7.39
CA THR A 40 16.30 -7.20 -7.62
C THR A 40 17.55 -7.38 -8.47
N ALA A 41 18.30 -8.45 -8.25
CA ALA A 41 19.41 -8.79 -9.14
C ALA A 41 18.80 -9.12 -10.51
N GLU A 42 18.98 -8.25 -11.51
CA GLU A 42 18.52 -8.55 -12.86
C GLU A 42 19.25 -9.79 -13.35
N GLY A 43 18.50 -10.81 -13.78
CA GLY A 43 19.07 -12.07 -14.19
C GLY A 43 20.10 -11.89 -15.30
N THR A 44 21.37 -12.10 -14.98
CA THR A 44 22.27 -12.72 -15.95
C THR A 44 21.61 -14.04 -16.32
N GLY A 45 21.05 -14.14 -17.53
CA GLY A 45 20.32 -15.29 -18.04
C GLY A 45 21.14 -16.59 -18.07
N GLY A 46 21.33 -17.19 -16.90
CA GLY A 46 21.87 -18.53 -16.72
C GLY A 46 20.71 -19.51 -16.63
N VAL A 47 20.59 -20.35 -17.66
CA VAL A 47 19.71 -21.52 -17.66
C VAL A 47 20.17 -22.46 -16.56
N GLY A 48 19.47 -22.50 -15.41
CA GLY A 48 19.67 -23.55 -14.42
C GLY A 48 19.26 -23.17 -13.00
N GLY A 49 18.12 -23.72 -12.56
CA GLY A 49 17.75 -23.81 -11.14
C GLY A 49 17.11 -22.54 -10.57
N ARG A 50 15.85 -22.64 -10.13
CA ARG A 50 15.28 -21.68 -9.16
C ARG A 50 15.99 -21.90 -7.82
N ASP A 51 17.13 -21.25 -7.60
CA ASP A 51 17.77 -21.24 -6.29
C ASP A 51 16.90 -20.42 -5.32
N ALA A 52 16.34 -21.08 -4.30
CA ALA A 52 15.51 -20.43 -3.28
C ALA A 52 16.22 -19.27 -2.54
N ILE A 53 17.55 -19.21 -2.63
CA ILE A 53 18.38 -18.13 -2.08
C ILE A 53 18.29 -16.87 -2.93
N ALA A 54 18.15 -17.00 -4.25
CA ALA A 54 18.07 -15.85 -5.17
C ALA A 54 16.76 -15.07 -4.99
N ASP A 55 15.66 -15.74 -4.64
CA ASP A 55 14.37 -15.07 -4.35
C ASP A 55 14.40 -14.24 -3.05
N LEU A 56 15.39 -14.45 -2.19
CA LEU A 56 15.60 -13.68 -0.96
C LEU A 56 16.57 -12.50 -1.15
N ASP A 57 17.28 -12.43 -2.28
CA ASP A 57 18.27 -11.40 -2.58
C ASP A 57 17.62 -10.19 -3.28
N PHE A 58 16.91 -9.40 -2.48
CA PHE A 58 16.32 -8.14 -2.93
C PHE A 58 16.26 -7.12 -1.78
N TYR A 59 16.24 -5.85 -2.16
CA TYR A 59 16.11 -4.71 -1.26
C TYR A 59 14.83 -3.93 -1.56
N ILE A 60 14.31 -3.20 -0.57
CA ILE A 60 13.15 -2.31 -0.75
C ILE A 60 13.44 -0.94 -0.13
N GLY A 61 12.68 0.09 -0.53
CA GLY A 61 12.80 1.42 0.06
C GLY A 61 14.14 2.09 -0.26
N ASP A 62 14.71 2.79 0.72
CA ASP A 62 15.98 3.51 0.55
C ASP A 62 17.13 2.57 0.17
N GLU A 63 17.12 1.33 0.67
CA GLU A 63 18.13 0.34 0.33
C GLU A 63 18.04 -0.11 -1.13
N ALA A 64 16.83 -0.16 -1.70
CA ALA A 64 16.69 -0.44 -3.13
C ALA A 64 17.38 0.64 -3.96
N ILE A 65 17.18 1.91 -3.59
CA ILE A 65 17.79 3.06 -4.26
C ILE A 65 19.32 3.06 -4.07
N SER A 66 19.80 2.77 -2.86
CA SER A 66 21.25 2.74 -2.58
C SER A 66 21.99 1.64 -3.34
N HIS A 67 21.31 0.56 -3.70
CA HIS A 67 21.88 -0.56 -4.46
C HIS A 67 21.66 -0.45 -5.98
N SER A 68 21.15 0.69 -6.48
CA SER A 68 20.88 0.91 -7.91
C SER A 68 22.07 0.74 -8.86
N THR A 69 23.31 0.74 -8.36
CA THR A 69 24.50 0.49 -9.19
C THR A 69 24.68 -0.99 -9.53
N THR A 70 24.20 -1.90 -8.68
CA THR A 70 24.39 -3.34 -8.82
C THR A 70 23.09 -4.13 -8.99
N TYR A 71 21.94 -3.53 -8.65
CA TYR A 71 20.61 -4.13 -8.76
C TYR A 71 19.72 -3.27 -9.67
N GLY A 72 18.79 -3.92 -10.38
CA GLY A 72 17.75 -3.23 -11.14
C GLY A 72 16.64 -2.74 -10.21
N VAL A 73 16.44 -1.42 -10.16
CA VAL A 73 15.39 -0.80 -9.33
C VAL A 73 14.09 -0.71 -10.11
N ASN A 74 13.05 -1.31 -9.54
CA ASN A 74 11.71 -1.39 -10.11
C ASN A 74 10.69 -0.76 -9.15
N TYR A 75 9.68 -0.10 -9.71
CA TYR A 75 8.58 0.49 -8.96
C TYR A 75 7.33 -0.34 -9.22
N PRO A 76 6.79 -1.07 -8.23
CA PRO A 76 5.64 -1.96 -8.45
C PRO A 76 4.34 -1.21 -8.71
N ILE A 77 4.26 0.07 -8.35
CA ILE A 77 3.08 0.93 -8.52
C ILE A 77 3.40 2.02 -9.53
N ARG A 78 2.51 2.21 -10.51
CA ARG A 78 2.56 3.32 -11.46
C ARG A 78 1.20 4.00 -11.54
N HIS A 79 1.20 5.33 -11.46
CA HIS A 79 -0.02 6.14 -11.45
C HIS A 79 -1.08 5.66 -10.43
N GLY A 80 -0.63 5.16 -9.28
CA GLY A 80 -1.47 4.65 -8.20
C GLY A 80 -1.90 3.19 -8.33
N ILE A 81 -1.66 2.54 -9.47
CA ILE A 81 -2.07 1.16 -9.74
C ILE A 81 -0.86 0.23 -9.64
N VAL A 82 -1.05 -0.93 -9.00
CA VAL A 82 -0.04 -1.99 -8.97
C VAL A 82 0.08 -2.61 -10.37
N GLU A 83 1.27 -2.53 -10.97
CA GLU A 83 1.57 -3.13 -12.27
C GLU A 83 2.48 -4.37 -12.17
N ASN A 84 3.23 -4.52 -11.08
CA ASN A 84 4.10 -5.68 -10.85
C ASN A 84 3.80 -6.28 -9.46
N TRP A 85 2.97 -7.33 -9.46
CA TRP A 85 2.50 -8.00 -8.25
C TRP A 85 3.60 -8.77 -7.52
N ASP A 86 4.52 -9.42 -8.24
CA ASP A 86 5.67 -10.12 -7.63
C ASP A 86 6.52 -9.17 -6.78
N ASN A 87 6.80 -7.97 -7.32
CA ASN A 87 7.54 -6.95 -6.58
C ASN A 87 6.70 -6.33 -5.47
N MET A 88 5.38 -6.21 -5.63
CA MET A 88 4.50 -5.73 -4.57
C MET A 88 4.46 -6.69 -3.38
N GLU A 89 4.38 -7.99 -3.64
CA GLU A 89 4.43 -9.04 -2.62
C GLU A 89 5.77 -9.05 -1.89
N ARG A 90 6.89 -8.97 -2.62
CA ARG A 90 8.24 -8.78 -2.04
C ARG A 90 8.32 -7.52 -1.17
N PHE A 91 7.69 -6.41 -1.62
CA PHE A 91 7.64 -5.17 -0.87
C PHE A 91 6.89 -5.31 0.46
N TRP A 92 5.71 -5.94 0.44
CA TRP A 92 4.94 -6.22 1.65
C TRP A 92 5.63 -7.21 2.58
N GLN A 93 6.33 -8.22 2.04
CA GLN A 93 7.11 -9.16 2.84
C GLN A 93 8.13 -8.42 3.71
N ARG A 94 8.91 -7.51 3.11
CA ARG A 94 9.90 -6.72 3.88
C ARG A 94 9.22 -5.71 4.79
N THR A 95 8.07 -5.16 4.39
CA THR A 95 7.25 -4.29 5.25
C THR A 95 6.92 -4.97 6.57
N PHE A 96 6.38 -6.19 6.55
CA PHE A 96 6.02 -6.93 7.77
C PHE A 96 7.25 -7.38 8.56
N PHE A 97 8.15 -8.14 7.93
CA PHE A 97 9.20 -8.86 8.67
C PHE A 97 10.44 -8.02 8.98
N LYS A 98 10.78 -7.04 8.14
CA LYS A 98 11.98 -6.20 8.33
C LYS A 98 11.66 -4.89 9.04
N TYR A 99 10.64 -4.17 8.59
CA TYR A 99 10.33 -2.83 9.11
C TYR A 99 9.42 -2.87 10.32
N LEU A 100 8.22 -3.45 10.20
CA LEU A 100 7.28 -3.55 11.32
C LEU A 100 7.67 -4.61 12.35
N GLN A 101 8.50 -5.58 11.94
CA GLN A 101 8.97 -6.71 12.75
C GLN A 101 7.83 -7.47 13.42
N CYS A 102 6.74 -7.68 12.68
CA CYS A 102 5.55 -8.39 13.16
C CYS A 102 5.24 -9.63 12.31
N ASP A 103 4.52 -10.57 12.91
CA ASP A 103 3.92 -11.70 12.21
C ASP A 103 2.56 -11.25 11.64
N PRO A 104 2.40 -11.12 10.31
CA PRO A 104 1.14 -10.65 9.71
C PRO A 104 -0.07 -11.51 10.08
N SER A 105 0.11 -12.79 10.43
CA SER A 105 -0.98 -13.68 10.82
C SER A 105 -1.64 -13.32 12.16
N GLU A 106 -1.04 -12.39 12.90
CA GLU A 106 -1.53 -11.95 14.20
C GLU A 106 -2.17 -10.55 14.15
N HIS A 107 -2.24 -9.92 12.98
CA HIS A 107 -2.68 -8.52 12.83
C HIS A 107 -3.73 -8.35 11.72
N VAL A 108 -4.82 -7.65 12.01
CA VAL A 108 -5.71 -7.14 10.95
C VAL A 108 -4.97 -6.06 10.16
N VAL A 109 -5.06 -6.10 8.84
CA VAL A 109 -4.39 -5.17 7.94
C VAL A 109 -5.39 -4.23 7.28
N LEU A 110 -5.10 -2.94 7.30
CA LEU A 110 -5.75 -1.91 6.49
C LEU A 110 -4.80 -1.49 5.37
N LEU A 111 -5.18 -1.77 4.12
CA LEU A 111 -4.48 -1.29 2.93
C LEU A 111 -5.23 -0.11 2.31
N THR A 112 -4.49 0.77 1.66
CA THR A 112 -5.09 1.80 0.81
C THR A 112 -4.99 1.45 -0.67
N GLU A 113 -5.94 1.99 -1.43
CA GLU A 113 -5.98 1.90 -2.89
C GLU A 113 -6.44 3.23 -3.52
N PRO A 114 -6.12 3.48 -4.80
CA PRO A 114 -6.59 4.66 -5.50
C PRO A 114 -8.11 4.60 -5.77
N PRO A 115 -8.74 5.75 -6.09
CA PRO A 115 -10.10 5.75 -6.63
C PRO A 115 -10.16 4.91 -7.91
N LEU A 116 -11.28 4.21 -8.13
CA LEU A 116 -11.52 3.38 -9.32
C LEU A 116 -10.51 2.24 -9.56
N ASN A 117 -9.82 1.77 -8.51
CA ASN A 117 -9.07 0.52 -8.62
C ASN A 117 -9.99 -0.61 -9.09
N THR A 118 -9.47 -1.50 -9.94
CA THR A 118 -10.29 -2.56 -10.52
C THR A 118 -10.63 -3.63 -9.47
N PRO A 119 -11.80 -4.29 -9.56
CA PRO A 119 -12.13 -5.42 -8.69
C PRO A 119 -11.05 -6.51 -8.72
N GLU A 120 -10.46 -6.78 -9.88
CA GLU A 120 -9.42 -7.79 -10.06
C GLU A 120 -8.16 -7.46 -9.25
N ASN A 121 -7.75 -6.19 -9.22
CA ASN A 121 -6.61 -5.76 -8.40
C ASN A 121 -6.90 -5.90 -6.89
N ARG A 122 -8.15 -5.67 -6.47
CA ARG A 122 -8.56 -5.90 -5.08
C ARG A 122 -8.54 -7.39 -4.73
N GLU A 123 -8.96 -8.24 -5.67
CA GLU A 123 -8.91 -9.70 -5.52
C GLU A 123 -7.46 -10.18 -5.39
N TYR A 124 -6.54 -9.77 -6.25
CA TYR A 124 -5.12 -10.09 -6.12
C TYR A 124 -4.51 -9.61 -4.79
N THR A 125 -4.88 -8.40 -4.36
CA THR A 125 -4.45 -7.88 -3.05
C THR A 125 -4.94 -8.78 -1.91
N ALA A 126 -6.20 -9.20 -1.96
CA ALA A 126 -6.79 -10.08 -0.96
C ALA A 126 -6.15 -11.48 -0.99
N GLU A 127 -5.93 -12.05 -2.17
CA GLU A 127 -5.25 -13.34 -2.35
C GLU A 127 -3.88 -13.33 -1.68
N ILE A 128 -3.01 -12.36 -2.00
CA ILE A 128 -1.68 -12.27 -1.39
C ILE A 128 -1.77 -12.12 0.13
N MET A 129 -2.64 -11.24 0.62
CA MET A 129 -2.76 -10.98 2.06
C MET A 129 -3.27 -12.20 2.83
N PHE A 130 -4.26 -12.91 2.32
CA PHE A 130 -4.84 -14.07 3.00
C PHE A 130 -4.05 -15.36 2.76
N GLU A 131 -3.56 -15.62 1.56
CA GLU A 131 -2.94 -16.90 1.21
C GLU A 131 -1.43 -16.90 1.45
N THR A 132 -0.71 -15.80 1.13
CA THR A 132 0.73 -15.70 1.43
C THR A 132 0.95 -15.28 2.88
N PHE A 133 0.32 -14.19 3.32
CA PHE A 133 0.61 -13.60 4.63
C PHE A 133 -0.29 -14.10 5.76
N ASN A 134 -1.33 -14.89 5.45
CA ASN A 134 -2.26 -15.45 6.44
C ASN A 134 -2.89 -14.40 7.35
N VAL A 135 -3.14 -13.19 6.85
CA VAL A 135 -3.71 -12.13 7.69
C VAL A 135 -5.10 -12.56 8.19
N PRO A 136 -5.43 -12.35 9.48
CA PRO A 136 -6.70 -12.75 10.06
C PRO A 136 -7.87 -11.87 9.59
N GLY A 137 -7.59 -10.68 9.07
CA GLY A 137 -8.57 -9.79 8.49
C GLY A 137 -7.92 -8.70 7.62
N LEU A 138 -8.62 -8.31 6.57
CA LEU A 138 -8.18 -7.31 5.61
C LEU A 138 -9.30 -6.28 5.37
N TYR A 139 -8.93 -5.00 5.38
CA TYR A 139 -9.78 -3.92 4.89
C TYR A 139 -9.02 -3.12 3.83
N ILE A 140 -9.60 -2.99 2.64
CA ILE A 140 -9.05 -2.19 1.55
C ILE A 140 -9.86 -0.90 1.47
N ALA A 141 -9.22 0.22 1.77
CA ALA A 141 -9.85 1.52 1.88
C ALA A 141 -9.43 2.46 0.75
N VAL A 142 -10.40 3.17 0.18
CA VAL A 142 -10.10 4.19 -0.83
C VAL A 142 -9.41 5.39 -0.18
N GLN A 143 -8.24 5.77 -0.69
CA GLN A 143 -7.40 6.85 -0.17
C GLN A 143 -8.18 8.15 0.09
N ALA A 144 -9.06 8.55 -0.84
CA ALA A 144 -9.88 9.76 -0.71
C ALA A 144 -10.82 9.74 0.50
N VAL A 145 -11.44 8.59 0.77
CA VAL A 145 -12.38 8.45 1.89
C VAL A 145 -11.62 8.58 3.21
N LEU A 146 -10.42 7.99 3.29
CA LEU A 146 -9.54 8.14 4.44
C LEU A 146 -9.07 9.59 4.62
N ALA A 147 -8.75 10.30 3.54
CA ALA A 147 -8.38 11.72 3.61
C ALA A 147 -9.52 12.59 4.19
N LEU A 148 -10.77 12.32 3.81
CA LEU A 148 -11.94 12.98 4.41
C LEU A 148 -12.09 12.62 5.88
N ALA A 149 -11.94 11.35 6.25
CA ALA A 149 -12.01 10.91 7.64
C ALA A 149 -10.91 11.58 8.49
N ALA A 150 -9.68 11.69 7.99
CA ALA A 150 -8.59 12.38 8.66
C ALA A 150 -8.91 13.87 8.92
N SER A 151 -9.66 14.52 8.01
CA SER A 151 -10.08 15.92 8.20
C SER A 151 -10.95 16.14 9.44
N TRP A 152 -11.59 15.08 9.97
CA TRP A 152 -12.43 15.15 11.16
C TRP A 152 -11.69 15.56 12.44
N ILE A 153 -10.37 15.36 12.48
CA ILE A 153 -9.52 15.81 13.59
C ILE A 153 -9.66 17.33 13.81
N LYS A 154 -9.90 18.09 12.74
CA LYS A 154 -10.07 19.55 12.77
C LYS A 154 -11.53 20.01 12.79
N ARG A 155 -12.50 19.10 12.72
CA ARG A 155 -13.94 19.42 12.63
C ARG A 155 -14.67 19.14 13.94
N LYS A 156 -15.72 19.93 14.22
CA LYS A 156 -16.60 19.66 15.36
C LYS A 156 -17.36 18.34 15.14
N PRO A 157 -17.74 17.60 16.20
CA PRO A 157 -18.43 16.31 16.05
C PRO A 157 -19.67 16.34 15.14
N GLY A 158 -20.46 17.41 15.14
CA GLY A 158 -21.64 17.56 14.27
C GLY A 158 -21.34 17.96 12.82
N GLU A 159 -20.08 18.25 12.49
CA GLU A 159 -19.61 18.65 11.15
C GLU A 159 -18.79 17.55 10.46
N ARG A 160 -18.62 16.41 11.14
CA ARG A 160 -17.94 15.23 10.61
C ARG A 160 -18.83 14.59 9.55
N THR A 161 -18.33 14.55 8.33
CA THR A 161 -19.02 13.95 7.20
C THR A 161 -18.01 13.30 6.27
N LEU A 162 -18.43 12.21 5.62
CA LEU A 162 -17.72 11.59 4.51
C LEU A 162 -18.21 12.14 3.15
N THR A 163 -18.84 13.32 3.16
CA THR A 163 -19.22 14.05 1.94
C THR A 163 -18.30 15.24 1.74
N GLY A 164 -17.68 15.33 0.56
CA GLY A 164 -16.79 16.40 0.18
C GLY A 164 -16.01 16.09 -1.10
N THR A 165 -15.15 17.02 -1.51
CA THR A 165 -14.22 16.80 -2.62
C THR A 165 -12.81 16.70 -2.08
N VAL A 166 -12.11 15.63 -2.43
CA VAL A 166 -10.69 15.46 -2.12
C VAL A 166 -9.87 15.85 -3.35
N ILE A 167 -8.83 16.64 -3.13
CA ILE A 167 -7.82 16.91 -4.14
C ILE A 167 -6.54 16.27 -3.62
N ASP A 168 -6.18 15.13 -4.20
CA ASP A 168 -5.01 14.35 -3.80
C ASP A 168 -3.94 14.47 -4.88
N SER A 169 -2.79 15.04 -4.52
CA SER A 169 -1.66 15.27 -5.42
C SER A 169 -0.46 14.52 -4.85
N GLY A 170 -0.20 13.34 -5.41
CA GLY A 170 0.90 12.49 -5.02
C GLY A 170 2.14 12.69 -5.91
N ASP A 171 2.91 11.62 -6.05
CA ASP A 171 4.13 11.54 -6.87
C ASP A 171 3.82 11.17 -8.33
N GLY A 172 2.92 10.20 -8.55
CA GLY A 172 2.60 9.73 -9.91
C GLY A 172 1.32 10.28 -10.53
N VAL A 173 0.42 10.86 -9.73
CA VAL A 173 -0.92 11.24 -10.17
C VAL A 173 -1.55 12.30 -9.26
N THR A 174 -2.34 13.19 -9.86
CA THR A 174 -3.26 14.07 -9.14
C THR A 174 -4.71 13.68 -9.44
N HIS A 175 -5.50 13.45 -8.39
CA HIS A 175 -6.91 13.09 -8.46
C HIS A 175 -7.79 14.17 -7.82
N VAL A 176 -8.90 14.48 -8.47
CA VAL A 176 -10.00 15.28 -7.88
C VAL A 176 -11.19 14.36 -7.67
N ILE A 177 -11.48 14.01 -6.42
CA ILE A 177 -12.34 12.89 -6.05
C ILE A 177 -13.56 13.41 -5.27
N PRO A 178 -14.74 13.55 -5.91
CA PRO A 178 -15.96 13.80 -5.19
C PRO A 178 -16.41 12.54 -4.44
N VAL A 179 -16.67 12.69 -3.14
CA VAL A 179 -17.20 11.65 -2.26
C VAL A 179 -18.52 12.13 -1.69
N ALA A 180 -19.54 11.27 -1.71
CA ALA A 180 -20.82 11.51 -1.05
C ALA A 180 -21.14 10.34 -0.13
N GLU A 181 -21.34 10.64 1.15
CA GLU A 181 -21.71 9.65 2.18
C GLU A 181 -20.74 8.45 2.23
N GLY A 182 -19.46 8.69 1.95
CA GLY A 182 -18.42 7.65 1.90
C GLY A 182 -18.26 6.94 0.55
N TYR A 183 -19.13 7.21 -0.42
CA TYR A 183 -19.05 6.65 -1.77
C TYR A 183 -18.40 7.60 -2.75
N VAL A 184 -17.44 7.10 -3.53
CA VAL A 184 -16.81 7.87 -4.61
C VAL A 184 -17.78 8.00 -5.78
N ILE A 185 -18.01 9.23 -6.24
CA ILE A 185 -18.85 9.51 -7.41
C ILE A 185 -17.98 9.41 -8.67
N GLY A 186 -17.89 8.20 -9.24
CA GLY A 186 -16.98 7.89 -10.34
C GLY A 186 -17.27 8.62 -11.67
N SER A 187 -18.49 9.13 -11.86
CA SER A 187 -18.89 9.80 -13.12
C SER A 187 -18.19 11.14 -13.37
N ARG A 188 -17.43 11.66 -12.40
CA ARG A 188 -16.67 12.93 -12.49
C ARG A 188 -15.33 12.85 -11.77
N LEU A 189 -14.45 11.97 -12.24
CA LEU A 189 -13.06 11.94 -11.78
C LEU A 189 -12.15 12.53 -12.87
N PRO A 190 -11.79 13.82 -12.78
CA PRO A 190 -10.67 14.35 -13.55
C PRO A 190 -9.40 13.62 -13.08
N HIS A 191 -8.86 12.80 -13.96
CA HIS A 191 -7.53 12.21 -13.79
C HIS A 191 -6.52 13.13 -14.46
N VAL A 192 -5.61 13.70 -13.66
CA VAL A 192 -4.55 14.58 -14.17
C VAL A 192 -3.23 13.82 -14.07
N PRO A 193 -2.62 13.41 -15.20
CA PRO A 193 -1.36 12.68 -15.23
C PRO A 193 -0.16 13.63 -15.02
N ILE A 194 -0.27 14.51 -14.02
CA ILE A 194 0.76 15.46 -13.57
C ILE A 194 0.75 15.41 -12.05
N ALA A 195 1.93 15.27 -11.48
CA ALA A 195 2.15 15.10 -10.05
C ALA A 195 3.59 15.54 -9.70
N GLY A 196 4.00 15.33 -8.44
CA GLY A 196 5.27 15.80 -7.88
C GLY A 196 6.54 15.20 -8.48
#